data_AF-A0A1S2D1G4-F1
#
_entry.id   AF-A0A1S2D1G4-F1
#
_cell.length_a   1.000
_cell.length_b   1.000
_cell.length_c   1.000
_cell.angle_alpha   90.00
_cell.angle_beta   90.00
_cell.angle_gamma   90.00
#
_symmetry.space_group_name_H-M   'P 1'
#
loop_
_entity.id
_entity.type
_entity.pdbx_description
1 polymer ?
#
loop_
_entity_poly.entity_id
_entity_poly.type
_entity_poly.pdbx_seq_one_letter_code
_entity_poly.pdbx_strand_id
1 'polypeptide(L)'
;MSMKPMAPSMPQNGMMRDASGFSLIELVIVIVILGILAVTALPRFLDVTDEAKKASVEGVSGGFATGVSLVRAQWEAEGRAKQDSLNTVLYDGSRFYLTTPTDSQISNGELSPGYPMDSAASGTPDVDPTNLTADRCLNIWEGLLQNPPKATASFNEVRGSGNDLKYYATVSSNGLSSVCRYYLVNSLSKGSDGKYQDPQGKTDAFMSFSYRPASGQVTTNIN
;
A
#
# COMPACT_ATOMS: atom_id res chain seq x y z
N MET A 1 -16.17 -91.37 36.37
CA MET A 1 -15.45 -90.08 36.31
C MET A 1 -15.62 -89.53 34.91
N SER A 2 -16.13 -88.34 34.61
CA SER A 2 -17.00 -87.39 35.29
C SER A 2 -17.48 -86.50 34.16
N MET A 3 -18.78 -86.54 33.82
CA MET A 3 -19.36 -85.60 32.85
C MET A 3 -19.20 -84.18 33.40
N LYS A 4 -18.61 -83.28 32.62
CA LYS A 4 -18.46 -81.86 32.96
C LYS A 4 -19.54 -81.09 32.20
N PRO A 5 -20.43 -80.33 32.86
CA PRO A 5 -21.52 -79.64 32.17
C PRO A 5 -21.01 -78.38 31.45
N MET A 6 -21.57 -78.15 30.26
CA MET A 6 -21.38 -76.96 29.44
C MET A 6 -22.30 -75.85 29.97
N ALA A 7 -21.73 -74.75 30.46
CA ALA A 7 -22.49 -73.57 30.88
C ALA A 7 -22.76 -72.62 29.69
N PRO A 8 -23.94 -72.01 29.58
CA PRO A 8 -24.23 -71.02 28.53
C PRO A 8 -23.62 -69.67 28.88
N SER A 9 -22.88 -69.07 27.94
CA SER A 9 -22.34 -67.71 28.07
C SER A 9 -23.42 -66.65 27.80
N MET A 10 -23.60 -65.73 28.74
CA MET A 10 -24.53 -64.60 28.62
C MET A 10 -24.11 -63.65 27.49
N PRO A 11 -25.05 -63.09 26.70
CA PRO A 11 -24.74 -62.05 25.74
C PRO A 11 -24.38 -60.76 26.47
N GLN A 12 -23.23 -60.14 26.11
CA GLN A 12 -22.92 -58.78 26.51
C GLN A 12 -23.89 -57.83 25.80
N ASN A 13 -24.70 -57.13 26.60
CA ASN A 13 -25.60 -56.11 26.11
C ASN A 13 -24.77 -54.91 25.65
N GLY A 14 -24.49 -54.82 24.34
CA GLY A 14 -23.91 -53.65 23.72
C GLY A 14 -24.83 -52.46 23.95
N MET A 15 -24.36 -51.48 24.71
CA MET A 15 -25.06 -50.23 24.95
C MET A 15 -25.19 -49.48 23.60
N MET A 16 -26.33 -49.67 22.92
CA MET A 16 -26.70 -48.84 21.76
C MET A 16 -26.81 -47.41 22.27
N ARG A 17 -25.85 -46.57 21.90
CA ARG A 17 -25.91 -45.13 22.11
C ARG A 17 -26.99 -44.63 21.16
N ASP A 18 -28.12 -44.19 21.70
CA ASP A 18 -29.16 -43.53 20.92
C ASP A 18 -28.53 -42.34 20.20
N ALA A 19 -28.44 -42.44 18.87
CA ALA A 19 -28.08 -41.30 18.03
C ALA A 19 -29.33 -40.43 17.91
N SER A 20 -29.56 -39.57 18.90
CA SER A 20 -30.58 -38.53 18.84
C SER A 20 -30.29 -37.64 17.63
N GLY A 21 -31.02 -37.84 16.54
CA GLY A 21 -30.92 -37.01 15.34
C GLY A 21 -31.38 -35.58 15.62
N PHE A 22 -30.71 -34.61 14.99
CA PHE A 22 -31.09 -33.19 15.05
C PHE A 22 -32.48 -33.00 14.41
N SER A 23 -33.34 -32.16 15.01
CA SER A 23 -34.67 -31.89 14.45
C SER A 23 -34.57 -30.98 13.22
N LEU A 24 -35.44 -31.19 12.21
CA LEU A 24 -35.50 -30.34 11.02
C LEU A 24 -35.74 -28.87 11.37
N ILE A 25 -36.59 -28.60 12.38
CA ILE A 25 -36.87 -27.22 12.81
C ILE A 25 -35.63 -26.54 13.41
N GLU A 26 -34.78 -27.34 14.06
CA GLU A 26 -33.57 -26.88 14.75
C GLU A 26 -32.49 -26.51 13.73
N LEU A 27 -32.42 -27.24 12.61
CA LEU A 27 -31.60 -26.83 11.47
C LEU A 27 -32.15 -25.57 10.79
N VAL A 28 -33.46 -25.48 10.59
CA VAL A 28 -34.11 -24.33 9.93
C VAL A 28 -33.94 -23.03 10.72
N ILE A 29 -34.11 -23.06 12.04
CA ILE A 29 -33.94 -21.86 12.86
C ILE A 29 -32.49 -21.37 12.86
N VAL A 30 -31.51 -22.28 12.82
CA VAL A 30 -30.08 -21.93 12.76
C VAL A 30 -29.76 -21.20 11.46
N ILE A 31 -30.21 -21.71 10.30
CA ILE A 31 -29.96 -21.02 9.02
C ILE A 31 -30.67 -19.66 8.94
N VAL A 32 -31.85 -19.52 9.53
CA VAL A 32 -32.58 -18.25 9.58
C VAL A 32 -31.83 -17.23 10.44
N ILE A 33 -31.36 -17.63 11.62
CA ILE A 33 -30.58 -16.76 12.50
C ILE A 33 -29.27 -16.34 11.81
N LEU A 34 -28.54 -17.29 11.21
CA LEU A 34 -27.32 -16.99 10.46
C LEU A 34 -27.59 -16.04 9.27
N GLY A 35 -28.74 -16.19 8.60
CA GLY A 35 -29.17 -15.29 7.53
C GLY A 35 -29.37 -13.85 8.01
N ILE A 36 -30.07 -13.65 9.13
CA ILE A 36 -30.31 -12.32 9.70
C ILE A 36 -29.00 -11.67 10.17
N LEU A 37 -28.12 -12.43 10.82
CA LEU A 37 -26.80 -11.95 11.25
C LEU A 37 -25.92 -11.55 10.06
N ALA A 38 -25.94 -12.33 8.97
CA ALA A 38 -25.16 -12.01 7.77
C ALA A 38 -25.62 -10.70 7.11
N VAL A 39 -26.93 -10.50 6.96
CA VAL A 39 -27.50 -9.29 6.32
C VAL A 39 -27.19 -8.02 7.12
N THR A 40 -27.18 -8.12 8.45
CA THR A 40 -26.91 -6.97 9.33
C THR A 40 -25.42 -6.67 9.50
N ALA A 41 -24.55 -7.69 9.47
CA ALA A 41 -23.11 -7.52 9.66
C ALA A 41 -22.36 -7.09 8.38
N LEU A 42 -22.83 -7.52 7.20
CA LEU A 42 -22.12 -7.29 5.94
C LEU A 42 -21.90 -5.80 5.59
N PRO A 43 -22.90 -4.89 5.71
CA PRO A 43 -22.70 -3.48 5.40
C PRO A 43 -21.63 -2.84 6.29
N ARG A 44 -21.68 -3.14 7.60
CA ARG A 44 -20.72 -2.61 8.58
C ARG A 44 -19.29 -3.09 8.30
N PHE A 45 -19.12 -4.33 7.85
CA PHE A 45 -17.82 -4.89 7.52
C PHE A 45 -17.16 -4.19 6.32
N LEU A 46 -17.96 -3.83 5.30
CA LEU A 46 -17.47 -3.09 4.14
C LEU A 46 -17.00 -1.67 4.53
N ASP A 47 -17.80 -0.95 5.32
CA ASP A 47 -17.44 0.40 5.79
C ASP A 47 -16.11 0.40 6.57
N VAL A 48 -15.92 -0.54 7.49
CA VAL A 48 -14.69 -0.65 8.28
C VAL A 48 -13.48 -0.95 7.40
N THR A 49 -13.66 -1.73 6.33
CA THR A 49 -12.58 -2.05 5.40
C THR A 49 -12.14 -0.83 4.61
N ASP A 50 -13.07 0.01 4.16
CA ASP A 50 -12.74 1.23 3.42
C ASP A 50 -12.13 2.31 4.32
N GLU A 51 -12.64 2.49 5.54
CA GLU A 51 -12.00 3.37 6.53
C GLU A 51 -10.58 2.89 6.89
N ALA A 52 -10.35 1.57 6.96
CA ALA A 52 -9.01 1.02 7.18
C ALA A 52 -8.05 1.32 6.02
N LYS A 53 -8.52 1.27 4.76
CA LYS A 53 -7.71 1.67 3.60
C LYS A 53 -7.38 3.15 3.64
N LYS A 54 -8.37 4.00 3.94
CA LYS A 54 -8.19 5.45 4.10
C LYS A 54 -7.14 5.77 5.16
N ALA A 55 -7.29 5.22 6.36
CA ALA A 55 -6.34 5.42 7.45
C ALA A 55 -4.93 4.90 7.08
N SER A 56 -4.84 3.80 6.34
CA SER A 56 -3.56 3.28 5.85
C SER A 56 -2.88 4.27 4.89
N VAL A 57 -3.62 4.87 3.96
CA VAL A 57 -3.05 5.83 2.99
C VAL A 57 -2.65 7.13 3.69
N GLU A 58 -3.46 7.62 4.62
CA GLU A 58 -3.12 8.79 5.46
C GLU A 58 -1.87 8.54 6.31
N GLY A 59 -1.75 7.36 6.91
CA GLY A 59 -0.58 6.98 7.70
C GLY A 59 0.70 6.94 6.86
N VAL A 60 0.63 6.33 5.68
CA VAL A 60 1.79 6.24 4.77
C VAL A 60 2.14 7.62 4.17
N SER A 61 1.15 8.40 3.74
CA SER A 61 1.40 9.73 3.17
C SER A 61 1.94 10.71 4.22
N GLY A 62 1.47 10.64 5.46
CA GLY A 62 2.00 11.42 6.59
C GLY A 62 3.44 11.03 6.95
N GLY A 63 3.76 9.74 6.96
CA GLY A 63 5.13 9.25 7.12
C GLY A 63 6.04 9.71 5.98
N PHE A 64 5.56 9.63 4.74
CA PHE A 64 6.28 10.11 3.56
C PHE A 64 6.56 11.62 3.63
N ALA A 65 5.56 12.44 3.98
CA ALA A 65 5.72 13.89 4.14
C ALA A 65 6.74 14.26 5.23
N THR A 66 6.74 13.50 6.32
CA THR A 66 7.73 13.64 7.39
C THR A 66 9.13 13.28 6.88
N GLY A 67 9.28 12.17 6.15
CA GLY A 67 10.55 11.79 5.52
C GLY A 67 11.08 12.88 4.59
N VAL A 68 10.24 13.42 3.70
CA VAL A 68 10.61 14.52 2.79
C VAL A 68 11.16 15.71 3.58
N SER A 69 10.47 16.08 4.66
CA SER A 69 10.85 17.21 5.50
C SER A 69 12.16 16.95 6.26
N LEU A 70 12.39 15.73 6.72
CA LEU A 70 13.63 15.34 7.40
C LEU A 70 14.83 15.34 6.46
N VAL A 71 14.69 14.80 5.25
CA VAL A 71 15.75 14.84 4.22
C VAL A 71 16.15 16.29 3.94
N ARG A 72 15.16 17.16 3.71
CA ARG A 72 15.43 18.58 3.48
C ARG A 72 16.07 19.25 4.70
N ALA A 73 15.56 18.98 5.90
CA ALA A 73 16.08 19.56 7.14
C ALA A 73 17.53 19.17 7.40
N GLN A 74 17.88 17.89 7.18
CA GLN A 74 19.26 17.43 7.30
C GLN A 74 20.17 18.12 6.27
N TRP A 75 19.73 18.22 5.02
CA TRP A 75 20.50 18.91 3.98
C TRP A 75 20.74 20.39 4.31
N GLU A 76 19.74 21.10 4.84
CA GLU A 76 19.89 22.48 5.31
C GLU A 76 20.86 22.56 6.51
N ALA A 77 20.78 21.60 7.45
CA ALA A 77 21.66 21.53 8.62
C ALA A 77 23.12 21.22 8.26
N GLU A 78 23.35 20.45 7.19
CA GLU A 78 24.68 20.19 6.61
C GLU A 78 25.22 21.36 5.78
N GLY A 79 24.55 22.51 5.79
CA GLY A 79 25.00 23.72 5.09
C GLY A 79 24.75 23.66 3.58
N ARG A 80 23.68 22.97 3.15
CA ARG A 80 23.28 22.82 1.75
C ARG A 80 24.34 22.13 0.91
N ALA A 81 24.79 20.96 1.37
CA ALA A 81 25.83 20.18 0.72
C ALA A 81 25.52 19.89 -0.77
N LYS A 82 26.58 19.90 -1.57
CA LYS A 82 26.54 19.62 -3.01
C LYS A 82 27.60 18.60 -3.40
N GLN A 83 27.29 17.79 -4.41
CA GLN A 83 28.23 16.91 -5.09
C GLN A 83 28.00 17.04 -6.60
N ASP A 84 29.07 17.28 -7.36
CA ASP A 84 28.99 17.48 -8.82
C ASP A 84 27.97 18.55 -9.23
N SER A 85 27.91 19.64 -8.46
CA SER A 85 26.94 20.76 -8.59
C SER A 85 25.49 20.44 -8.25
N LEU A 86 25.17 19.21 -7.86
CA LEU A 86 23.83 18.79 -7.43
C LEU A 86 23.69 18.87 -5.92
N ASN A 87 22.53 19.33 -5.43
CA ASN A 87 22.18 19.26 -4.01
C ASN A 87 22.05 17.79 -3.59
N THR A 88 22.71 17.39 -2.51
CA THR A 88 22.69 16.01 -2.03
C THR A 88 22.84 15.92 -0.52
N VAL A 89 22.31 14.86 0.06
CA VAL A 89 22.44 14.54 1.49
C VAL A 89 22.50 13.02 1.66
N LEU A 90 23.25 12.56 2.67
CA LEU A 90 23.25 11.15 3.08
C LEU A 90 22.20 10.97 4.17
N TYR A 91 21.02 10.51 3.81
CA TYR A 91 19.91 10.28 4.73
C TYR A 91 19.75 8.78 4.97
N ASP A 92 19.88 8.36 6.22
CA ASP A 92 19.69 6.96 6.65
C ASP A 92 20.46 5.93 5.81
N GLY A 93 21.75 6.21 5.57
CA GLY A 93 22.62 5.33 4.79
C GLY A 93 22.40 5.37 3.27
N SER A 94 21.37 6.08 2.80
CA SER A 94 21.08 6.27 1.37
C SER A 94 21.40 7.70 0.92
N ARG A 95 22.12 7.84 -0.19
CA ARG A 95 22.39 9.17 -0.76
C ARG A 95 21.19 9.62 -1.58
N PHE A 96 20.63 10.76 -1.20
CA PHE A 96 19.58 11.45 -1.93
C PHE A 96 20.16 12.57 -2.78
N TYR A 97 19.57 12.75 -3.96
CA TYR A 97 19.78 13.92 -4.81
C TYR A 97 18.50 14.76 -4.78
N LEU A 98 18.69 16.05 -4.59
CA LEU A 98 17.62 16.99 -4.27
C LEU A 98 17.46 18.02 -5.39
N THR A 99 16.27 18.61 -5.47
CA THR A 99 15.99 19.72 -6.39
C THR A 99 17.10 20.77 -6.33
N THR A 100 17.68 21.08 -7.49
CA THR A 100 18.79 22.02 -7.64
C THR A 100 18.39 23.11 -8.64
N PRO A 101 17.61 24.10 -8.20
CA PRO A 101 17.09 25.15 -9.08
C PRO A 101 18.18 26.13 -9.54
N THR A 102 17.91 26.79 -10.66
CA THR A 102 18.60 28.03 -11.06
C THR A 102 18.11 29.22 -10.25
N ASP A 103 18.88 30.30 -10.22
CA ASP A 103 18.49 31.54 -9.53
C ASP A 103 17.16 32.11 -10.04
N SER A 104 16.90 31.99 -11.35
CA SER A 104 15.63 32.43 -11.96
C SER A 104 14.43 31.61 -11.48
N GLN A 105 14.60 30.28 -11.34
CA GLN A 105 13.53 29.42 -10.85
C GLN A 105 13.19 29.71 -9.38
N ILE A 106 14.20 30.06 -8.57
CA ILE A 106 13.98 30.51 -7.19
C ILE A 106 13.25 31.85 -7.17
N SER A 107 13.74 32.84 -7.93
CA SER A 107 13.14 34.18 -7.93
C SER A 107 11.70 34.19 -8.43
N ASN A 108 11.36 33.30 -9.36
CA ASN A 108 10.01 33.15 -9.91
C ASN A 108 9.10 32.27 -9.04
N GLY A 109 9.63 31.64 -7.99
CA GLY A 109 8.86 30.73 -7.13
C GLY A 109 8.46 29.42 -7.82
N GLU A 110 9.20 28.99 -8.85
CA GLU A 110 8.89 27.82 -9.67
C GLU A 110 9.43 26.51 -9.07
N LEU A 111 10.61 26.57 -8.44
CA LEU A 111 11.30 25.40 -7.90
C LEU A 111 12.04 25.77 -6.61
N SER A 112 11.66 25.10 -5.52
CA SER A 112 12.37 25.20 -4.24
C SER A 112 13.55 24.24 -4.19
N PRO A 113 14.71 24.63 -3.62
CA PRO A 113 15.84 23.74 -3.46
C PRO A 113 15.65 22.74 -2.31
N GLY A 114 16.33 21.60 -2.40
CA GLY A 114 16.50 20.69 -1.25
C GLY A 114 15.40 19.67 -1.04
N TYR A 115 14.52 19.45 -2.02
CA TYR A 115 13.50 18.40 -1.95
C TYR A 115 13.92 17.13 -2.70
N PRO A 116 13.66 15.93 -2.15
CA PRO A 116 13.97 14.66 -2.81
C PRO A 116 13.51 14.60 -4.27
N MET A 117 14.45 14.31 -5.16
CA MET A 117 14.18 14.12 -6.60
C MET A 117 14.61 12.75 -7.08
N ASP A 118 15.66 12.22 -6.48
CA ASP A 118 16.21 10.92 -6.84
C ASP A 118 17.09 10.38 -5.71
N SER A 119 17.52 9.13 -5.84
CA SER A 119 18.50 8.50 -4.96
C SER A 119 19.63 7.87 -5.76
N ALA A 120 20.73 7.52 -5.08
CA ALA A 120 21.85 6.83 -5.71
C ALA A 120 21.47 5.48 -6.36
N ALA A 121 20.29 4.92 -6.05
CA ALA A 121 19.78 3.70 -6.66
C ALA A 121 19.57 3.81 -8.18
N SER A 122 19.36 5.03 -8.72
CA SER A 122 19.16 5.24 -10.15
C SER A 122 20.44 5.04 -10.98
N GLY A 123 21.63 5.17 -10.38
CA GLY A 123 22.92 5.16 -11.06
C GLY A 123 23.22 6.40 -11.92
N THR A 124 22.19 7.12 -12.37
CA THR A 124 22.27 8.38 -13.13
C THR A 124 21.35 9.44 -12.51
N PRO A 125 21.85 10.19 -11.52
CA PRO A 125 21.08 11.20 -10.81
C PRO A 125 20.50 12.25 -11.75
N ASP A 126 19.20 12.53 -11.60
CA ASP A 126 18.53 13.65 -12.26
C ASP A 126 17.64 14.37 -11.25
N VAL A 127 17.82 15.69 -11.16
CA VAL A 127 17.15 16.55 -10.19
C VAL A 127 16.23 17.57 -10.84
N ASP A 128 16.00 17.46 -12.15
CA ASP A 128 15.04 18.26 -12.89
C ASP A 128 13.64 17.60 -12.85
N PRO A 129 12.62 18.24 -12.24
CA PRO A 129 11.27 17.69 -12.21
C PRO A 129 10.65 17.46 -13.59
N THR A 130 11.17 18.06 -14.66
CA THR A 130 10.72 17.79 -16.04
C THR A 130 11.06 16.36 -16.50
N ASN A 131 12.11 15.76 -15.95
CA ASN A 131 12.59 14.40 -16.27
C ASN A 131 12.13 13.34 -15.24
N LEU A 132 11.12 13.66 -14.43
CA LEU A 132 10.61 12.76 -13.41
C LEU A 132 10.02 11.48 -14.03
N THR A 133 10.43 10.32 -13.52
CA THR A 133 9.95 9.00 -13.98
C THR A 133 9.35 8.19 -12.83
N ALA A 134 8.52 7.19 -13.17
CA ALA A 134 7.93 6.29 -12.18
C ALA A 134 8.99 5.53 -11.36
N ASP A 135 10.10 5.13 -12.00
CA ASP A 135 11.23 4.49 -11.32
C ASP A 135 11.91 5.43 -10.32
N ARG A 136 12.08 6.71 -10.65
CA ARG A 136 12.61 7.71 -9.70
C ARG A 136 11.68 7.88 -8.51
N CYS A 137 10.36 7.90 -8.75
CA CYS A 137 9.37 7.92 -7.67
C CYS A 137 9.48 6.67 -6.78
N LEU A 138 9.68 5.49 -7.36
CA LEU A 138 9.90 4.26 -6.60
C LEU A 138 11.21 4.31 -5.79
N ASN A 139 12.30 4.83 -6.37
CA ASN A 139 13.56 5.02 -5.66
C ASN A 139 13.43 5.98 -4.47
N ILE A 140 12.66 7.07 -4.63
CA ILE A 140 12.34 7.97 -3.51
C ILE A 140 11.53 7.20 -2.46
N TRP A 141 10.49 6.47 -2.86
CA TRP A 141 9.65 5.68 -1.95
C TRP A 141 10.46 4.69 -1.11
N GLU A 142 11.35 3.93 -1.74
CA GLU A 142 12.16 2.91 -1.09
C GLU A 142 13.24 3.49 -0.18
N GLY A 143 13.87 4.61 -0.60
CA GLY A 143 14.92 5.24 0.21
C GLY A 143 14.38 6.11 1.35
N LEU A 144 13.15 6.59 1.25
CA LEU A 144 12.62 7.59 2.19
C LEU A 144 11.90 6.95 3.38
N LEU A 145 11.19 5.86 3.13
CA LEU A 145 10.45 5.12 4.14
C LEU A 145 11.37 4.07 4.78
N GLN A 146 11.41 4.02 6.11
CA GLN A 146 12.20 3.05 6.87
C GLN A 146 11.80 1.59 6.62
N ASN A 147 10.52 1.36 6.37
CA ASN A 147 9.96 0.06 6.04
C ASN A 147 8.89 0.26 4.97
N PRO A 148 9.29 0.46 3.70
CA PRO A 148 8.36 0.81 2.64
C PRO A 148 7.41 -0.35 2.39
N PRO A 149 6.08 -0.12 2.37
CA PRO A 149 5.16 -1.11 1.82
C PRO A 149 5.58 -1.46 0.39
N LYS A 150 5.46 -2.73 0.01
CA LYS A 150 5.85 -3.20 -1.33
C LYS A 150 5.18 -2.37 -2.42
N ALA A 151 5.99 -1.77 -3.28
CA ALA A 151 5.55 -0.91 -4.37
C ALA A 151 6.21 -1.33 -5.69
N THR A 152 5.67 -0.87 -6.80
CA THR A 152 6.27 -1.04 -8.13
C THR A 152 5.99 0.19 -8.99
N ALA A 153 6.87 0.44 -9.96
CA ALA A 153 6.65 1.41 -11.05
C ALA A 153 6.04 0.74 -12.30
N SER A 154 5.92 -0.59 -12.32
CA SER A 154 5.43 -1.36 -13.47
C SER A 154 4.00 -1.84 -13.25
N PHE A 155 3.05 -1.31 -14.04
CA PHE A 155 1.66 -1.75 -13.95
C PHE A 155 1.48 -3.24 -14.33
N ASN A 156 2.34 -3.78 -15.18
CA ASN A 156 2.30 -5.19 -15.56
C ASN A 156 2.51 -6.11 -14.34
N GLU A 157 3.36 -5.71 -13.40
CA GLU A 157 3.57 -6.44 -12.15
C GLU A 157 2.33 -6.38 -11.25
N VAL A 158 1.68 -5.20 -11.16
CA VAL A 158 0.41 -5.04 -10.44
C VAL A 158 -0.63 -6.04 -10.94
N ARG A 159 -0.78 -6.16 -12.27
CA ARG A 159 -1.72 -7.10 -12.92
C ARG A 159 -1.44 -8.57 -12.60
N GLY A 160 -0.19 -8.93 -12.32
CA GLY A 160 0.25 -10.31 -12.02
C GLY A 160 0.38 -10.64 -10.53
N SER A 161 0.32 -9.64 -9.64
CA SER A 161 0.79 -9.76 -8.25
C SER A 161 -0.11 -10.51 -7.27
N GLY A 162 -1.35 -10.88 -7.63
CA GLY A 162 -2.24 -11.59 -6.71
C GLY A 162 -2.53 -10.89 -5.36
N ASN A 163 -2.30 -9.57 -5.28
CA ASN A 163 -2.41 -8.67 -4.10
C ASN A 163 -1.14 -8.50 -3.22
N ASP A 164 0.02 -8.98 -3.67
CA ASP A 164 1.29 -8.82 -2.94
C ASP A 164 1.82 -7.38 -2.95
N LEU A 165 1.58 -6.65 -4.05
CA LEU A 165 1.92 -5.24 -4.18
C LEU A 165 0.88 -4.38 -3.46
N LYS A 166 1.36 -3.43 -2.64
CA LYS A 166 0.50 -2.49 -1.88
C LYS A 166 0.35 -1.17 -2.59
N TYR A 167 1.43 -0.68 -3.21
CA TYR A 167 1.41 0.59 -3.94
C TYR A 167 1.86 0.45 -5.39
N TYR A 168 1.31 1.30 -6.25
CA TYR A 168 1.73 1.49 -7.63
C TYR A 168 2.20 2.94 -7.80
N ALA A 169 3.47 3.11 -8.13
CA ALA A 169 4.10 4.40 -8.38
C ALA A 169 3.95 4.78 -9.86
N THR A 170 3.57 6.02 -10.11
CA THR A 170 3.50 6.60 -11.45
C THR A 170 3.88 8.07 -11.42
N VAL A 171 3.93 8.70 -12.58
CA VAL A 171 4.19 10.13 -12.74
C VAL A 171 3.07 10.80 -13.50
N SER A 172 2.68 11.99 -13.04
CA SER A 172 1.92 12.94 -13.84
C SER A 172 2.87 14.06 -14.27
N SER A 173 3.33 14.02 -15.53
CA SER A 173 4.31 14.96 -16.07
C SER A 173 3.66 16.31 -16.38
N ASN A 174 4.18 17.39 -15.80
CA ASN A 174 3.70 18.75 -16.02
C ASN A 174 4.85 19.77 -15.86
N GLY A 175 5.94 19.54 -16.59
CA GLY A 175 7.16 20.35 -16.51
C GLY A 175 7.73 20.36 -15.08
N LEU A 176 8.03 21.55 -14.55
CA LEU A 176 8.47 21.70 -13.15
C LEU A 176 7.41 21.26 -12.13
N SER A 177 6.13 21.23 -12.51
CA SER A 177 5.03 20.79 -11.64
C SER A 177 4.73 19.30 -11.74
N SER A 178 5.62 18.49 -12.33
CA SER A 178 5.47 17.03 -12.34
C SER A 178 5.35 16.47 -10.92
N VAL A 179 4.53 15.44 -10.75
CA VAL A 179 4.30 14.79 -9.45
C VAL A 179 4.51 13.29 -9.53
N CYS A 180 5.14 12.75 -8.49
CA CYS A 180 5.05 11.33 -8.18
C CYS A 180 3.67 11.03 -7.62
N ARG A 181 3.07 9.93 -8.04
CA ARG A 181 1.78 9.49 -7.50
C ARG A 181 1.83 8.02 -7.11
N TYR A 182 1.34 7.75 -5.91
CA TYR A 182 1.34 6.42 -5.32
C TYR A 182 -0.11 5.98 -5.08
N TYR A 183 -0.56 5.02 -5.89
CA TYR A 183 -1.90 4.44 -5.80
C TYR A 183 -1.92 3.25 -4.84
N LEU A 184 -2.91 3.19 -3.96
CA LEU A 184 -3.16 1.98 -3.19
C LEU A 184 -3.75 0.90 -4.11
N VAL A 185 -3.02 -0.18 -4.34
CA VAL A 185 -3.37 -1.22 -5.33
C VAL A 185 -4.74 -1.82 -5.05
N ASN A 186 -5.08 -2.09 -3.79
CA ASN A 186 -6.38 -2.70 -3.45
C ASN A 186 -7.58 -1.74 -3.56
N SER A 187 -7.35 -0.47 -3.87
CA SER A 187 -8.40 0.50 -4.21
C SER A 187 -8.68 0.56 -5.72
N LEU A 188 -7.80 -0.01 -6.55
CA LEU A 188 -7.95 0.00 -8.00
C LEU A 188 -9.09 -0.91 -8.45
N SER A 189 -9.73 -0.52 -9.56
CA SER A 189 -10.78 -1.33 -10.18
C SER A 189 -10.22 -2.63 -10.77
N LYS A 190 -11.07 -3.67 -10.81
CA LYS A 190 -10.77 -4.94 -11.47
C LYS A 190 -11.63 -5.09 -12.73
N GLY A 191 -11.01 -5.60 -13.79
CA GLY A 191 -11.70 -5.92 -15.04
C GLY A 191 -12.52 -7.21 -14.92
N SER A 192 -13.19 -7.57 -16.00
CA SER A 192 -13.90 -8.86 -16.12
C SER A 192 -12.95 -10.07 -16.05
N ASP A 193 -11.65 -9.85 -16.30
CA ASP A 193 -10.57 -10.82 -16.13
C ASP A 193 -10.13 -10.99 -14.66
N GLY A 194 -10.74 -10.26 -13.73
CA GLY A 194 -10.39 -10.25 -12.31
C GLY A 194 -9.06 -9.56 -11.99
N LYS A 195 -8.42 -8.93 -12.99
CA LYS A 195 -7.11 -8.26 -12.84
C LYS A 195 -7.31 -6.77 -12.64
N TYR A 196 -6.38 -6.17 -11.89
CA TYR A 196 -6.32 -4.73 -11.69
C TYR A 196 -6.21 -3.98 -13.02
N GLN A 197 -6.91 -2.86 -13.12
CA GLN A 197 -6.88 -1.97 -14.28
C GLN A 197 -6.07 -0.71 -13.97
N ASP A 198 -5.38 -0.18 -14.98
CA ASP A 198 -4.51 0.97 -14.79
C ASP A 198 -5.36 2.18 -14.36
N PRO A 199 -4.96 2.94 -13.33
CA PRO A 199 -5.73 4.09 -12.86
C PRO A 199 -5.78 5.25 -13.87
N GLN A 200 -4.97 5.23 -14.93
CA GLN A 200 -4.91 6.24 -16.00
C GLN A 200 -4.75 7.67 -15.47
N GLY A 201 -4.03 7.84 -14.36
CA GLY A 201 -3.82 9.15 -13.74
C GLY A 201 -5.05 9.75 -13.05
N LYS A 202 -6.14 9.01 -12.84
CA LYS A 202 -7.32 9.49 -12.08
C LYS A 202 -7.01 9.63 -10.60
N THR A 203 -7.49 10.67 -9.92
CA THR A 203 -7.28 10.89 -8.47
C THR A 203 -8.56 10.90 -7.66
N ASP A 204 -9.68 11.03 -8.35
CA ASP A 204 -11.05 11.11 -7.86
C ASP A 204 -11.74 9.73 -7.81
N ALA A 205 -11.12 8.71 -8.41
CA ALA A 205 -11.67 7.36 -8.47
C ALA A 205 -11.00 6.37 -7.51
N PHE A 206 -9.74 6.64 -7.09
CA PHE A 206 -8.91 5.66 -6.38
C PHE A 206 -8.12 6.33 -5.26
N MET A 207 -7.89 5.59 -4.18
CA MET A 207 -7.12 6.09 -3.05
C MET A 207 -5.65 6.20 -3.46
N SER A 208 -5.09 7.40 -3.33
CA SER A 208 -3.70 7.67 -3.69
C SER A 208 -3.16 8.84 -2.88
N PHE A 209 -1.87 9.08 -2.99
CA PHE A 209 -1.30 10.37 -2.62
C PHE A 209 -0.25 10.77 -3.64
N SER A 210 -0.03 12.07 -3.75
CA SER A 210 0.92 12.67 -4.67
C SER A 210 2.02 13.41 -3.92
N TYR A 211 3.23 13.36 -4.46
CA TYR A 211 4.38 14.14 -4.00
C TYR A 211 4.86 15.04 -5.14
N ARG A 212 4.96 16.34 -4.88
CA ARG A 212 5.49 17.33 -5.84
C ARG A 212 6.89 17.76 -5.41
N PRO A 213 7.95 17.30 -6.10
CA PRO A 213 9.32 17.66 -5.74
C PRO A 213 9.56 19.17 -5.77
N ALA A 214 8.94 19.89 -6.71
CA ALA A 214 9.19 21.32 -6.86
C ALA A 214 8.88 22.18 -5.64
N SER A 215 7.95 21.73 -4.80
CA SER A 215 7.58 22.43 -3.55
C SER A 215 7.66 21.56 -2.31
N GLY A 216 8.04 20.29 -2.45
CA GLY A 216 8.02 19.31 -1.35
C GLY A 216 6.63 18.91 -0.87
N GLN A 217 5.58 19.30 -1.60
CA GLN A 217 4.21 19.14 -1.14
C GLN A 217 3.78 17.68 -1.27
N VAL A 218 3.19 17.15 -0.21
CA VAL A 218 2.48 15.87 -0.22
C VAL A 218 0.99 16.14 -0.14
N THR A 219 0.20 15.51 -1.00
CA THR A 219 -1.26 15.68 -1.05
C THR A 219 -1.92 14.32 -1.11
N THR A 220 -2.76 14.03 -0.12
CA THR A 220 -3.53 12.79 -0.07
C THR A 220 -4.82 12.94 -0.85
N ASN A 221 -5.15 11.95 -1.68
CA ASN A 221 -6.37 11.87 -2.47
C ASN A 221 -7.17 10.67 -2.00
N ILE A 222 -8.19 10.94 -1.18
CA ILE A 222 -9.06 9.93 -0.57
C ILE A 222 -10.47 10.29 -1.00
N ASN A 223 -11.11 9.38 -1.73
CA ASN A 223 -12.50 9.50 -2.15
C ASN A 223 -13.35 8.48 -1.41
#